data_AF-A0A5N8VAJ5-F1
#
_entry.id   AF-A0A5N8VAJ5-F1
#
_cell.length_a   1.000
_cell.length_b   1.000
_cell.length_c   1.000
_cell.angle_alpha   90.00
_cell.angle_beta   90.00
_cell.angle_gamma   90.00
#
_symmetry.space_group_name_H-M   'P 1'
#
loop_
_entity.id
_entity.type
_entity.pdbx_description
1 polymer ?
#
loop_
_entity_poly.entity_id
_entity_poly.type
_entity_poly.pdbx_seq_one_letter_code
_entity_poly.pdbx_strand_id
1 'polypeptide(L)'
;MSCARRRDRPGLPPAAPVTRNHSLHVGRQPTEFTMHCFDCTQEGSGTTAGIGACTGCGLFVCRDHARIVGAGVQRPIGVVPRTSPVAARRLVCATCRTAELAR
;
A
#
# COMPACT_ATOMS: atom_id res chain seq x y z
N MET A 1 -51.88 45.43 50.29
CA MET A 1 -51.81 44.05 49.75
C MET A 1 -51.33 44.13 48.31
N SER A 2 -50.02 44.00 48.09
CA SER A 2 -49.39 43.98 46.77
C SER A 2 -49.42 42.56 46.23
N CYS A 3 -49.91 42.35 45.00
CA CYS A 3 -49.66 41.11 44.26
C CYS A 3 -49.00 41.44 42.92
N ALA A 4 -47.94 40.68 42.65
CA ALA A 4 -46.84 40.99 41.78
C ALA A 4 -47.19 40.92 40.28
N ARG A 5 -46.45 41.75 39.54
CA ARG A 5 -46.32 41.77 38.08
C ARG A 5 -45.89 40.39 37.56
N ARG A 6 -46.66 39.79 36.65
CA ARG A 6 -46.15 38.74 35.76
C ARG A 6 -45.54 39.42 34.55
N ARG A 7 -44.20 39.40 34.47
CA ARG A 7 -43.47 39.73 33.24
C ARG A 7 -43.46 38.47 32.39
N ASP A 8 -44.09 38.51 31.23
CA ASP A 8 -43.88 37.53 30.16
C ASP A 8 -42.38 37.41 29.88
N ARG A 9 -41.83 36.22 30.09
CA ARG A 9 -40.49 35.86 29.65
C ARG A 9 -40.63 35.25 28.26
N PRO A 10 -40.06 35.84 27.20
CA PRO A 10 -39.90 35.10 25.96
C PRO A 10 -38.98 33.90 26.23
N GLY A 11 -39.43 32.71 25.84
CA GLY A 11 -38.69 31.46 26.01
C GLY A 11 -37.32 31.54 25.34
N LEU A 12 -36.28 31.14 26.08
CA LEU A 12 -34.96 30.91 25.50
C LEU A 12 -35.07 29.75 24.49
N PRO A 13 -34.47 29.85 23.30
CA PRO A 13 -34.30 28.68 22.43
C PRO A 13 -33.34 27.67 23.08
N PRO A 14 -33.48 26.37 22.76
CA PRO A 14 -32.59 25.35 23.30
C PRO A 14 -31.13 25.62 22.87
N ALA A 15 -30.21 25.45 23.80
CA ALA A 15 -28.78 25.54 23.53
C ALA A 15 -28.39 24.52 22.45
N ALA A 16 -27.88 25.01 21.31
CA ALA A 16 -27.30 24.15 20.30
C ALA A 16 -26.06 23.42 20.88
N PRO A 17 -25.84 22.14 20.52
CA PRO A 17 -24.62 21.45 20.94
C PRO A 17 -23.40 22.14 20.31
N VAL A 18 -22.46 22.56 21.15
CA VAL A 18 -21.13 23.01 20.74
C VAL A 18 -20.39 21.80 20.15
N THR A 19 -20.41 21.65 18.83
CA THR A 19 -19.49 20.74 18.15
C THR A 19 -18.10 21.37 18.19
N ARG A 20 -17.27 20.88 19.11
CA ARG A 20 -15.83 21.09 19.10
C ARG A 20 -15.26 20.54 17.79
N ASN A 21 -14.54 21.42 17.10
CA ASN A 21 -13.54 21.24 16.04
C ASN A 21 -13.16 19.81 15.66
N HIS A 22 -12.91 19.58 14.37
CA HIS A 22 -11.58 19.23 13.86
C HIS A 22 -11.59 19.33 12.32
N SER A 23 -11.25 20.50 11.77
CA SER A 23 -10.85 20.60 10.36
C SER A 23 -9.46 21.20 10.26
N LEU A 24 -8.49 20.46 10.82
CA LEU A 24 -7.13 20.52 10.32
C LEU A 24 -7.09 19.63 9.09
N HIS A 25 -7.33 20.21 7.91
CA HIS A 25 -6.88 19.60 6.66
C HIS A 25 -5.34 19.71 6.61
N VAL A 26 -4.66 18.96 7.46
CA VAL A 26 -3.23 18.68 7.32
C VAL A 26 -3.14 17.25 6.85
N GLY A 27 -3.14 17.11 5.53
CA GLY A 27 -2.90 15.86 4.87
C GLY A 27 -2.38 16.20 3.49
N ARG A 28 -1.12 16.67 3.43
CA ARG A 28 -0.32 16.57 2.21
C ARG A 28 -0.28 15.07 1.91
N GLN A 29 -1.22 14.57 1.10
CA GLN A 29 -1.17 13.22 0.58
C GLN A 29 0.21 13.13 -0.08
N PRO A 30 1.17 12.34 0.42
CA PRO A 30 2.19 11.89 -0.49
C PRO A 30 1.37 11.22 -1.59
N THR A 31 1.46 11.72 -2.82
CA THR A 31 1.05 10.94 -3.96
C THR A 31 1.79 9.63 -3.80
N GLU A 32 1.12 8.64 -3.24
CA GLU A 32 1.60 7.29 -3.11
C GLU A 32 1.66 6.81 -4.55
N PHE A 33 2.78 7.09 -5.21
CA PHE A 33 3.16 6.36 -6.41
C PHE A 33 3.50 4.94 -5.94
N THR A 34 2.47 4.23 -5.49
CA THR A 34 2.55 2.80 -5.21
C THR A 34 2.74 2.17 -6.57
N MET A 35 3.92 1.60 -6.79
CA MET A 35 4.14 0.82 -8.00
C MET A 35 3.18 -0.37 -7.93
N HIS A 36 2.22 -0.40 -8.84
CA HIS A 36 1.10 -1.30 -8.78
C HIS A 36 1.43 -2.66 -9.37
N CYS A 37 0.78 -3.71 -8.88
CA CYS A 37 0.88 -5.03 -9.46
C CYS A 37 0.32 -5.03 -10.88
N PHE A 38 1.16 -5.45 -11.83
CA PHE A 38 0.76 -5.59 -13.22
C PHE A 38 -0.37 -6.61 -13.37
N ASP A 39 -0.20 -7.82 -12.82
CA ASP A 39 -1.18 -8.91 -12.98
C ASP A 39 -2.57 -8.54 -12.43
N CYS A 40 -2.66 -7.93 -11.24
CA CYS A 40 -3.95 -7.45 -10.70
C CYS A 40 -4.63 -6.42 -11.62
N THR A 41 -3.84 -5.56 -12.28
CA THR A 41 -4.35 -4.57 -13.23
C THR A 41 -4.92 -5.26 -14.47
N GLN A 42 -4.29 -6.35 -14.92
CA GLN A 42 -4.74 -7.14 -16.07
C GLN A 42 -5.99 -7.97 -15.77
N GLU A 43 -6.12 -8.50 -14.55
CA GLU A 43 -7.27 -9.31 -14.13
C GLU A 43 -8.53 -8.48 -13.87
N GLY A 44 -8.42 -7.14 -13.78
CA GLY A 44 -9.53 -6.27 -13.40
C GLY A 44 -9.93 -6.38 -11.91
N SER A 45 -9.16 -7.10 -11.10
CA SER A 45 -9.39 -7.33 -9.66
C SER A 45 -9.10 -6.10 -8.78
N GLY A 46 -8.71 -4.98 -9.40
CA GLY A 46 -8.33 -3.73 -8.73
C GLY A 46 -6.83 -3.59 -8.53
N THR A 47 -6.39 -2.38 -8.20
CA THR A 47 -4.97 -2.02 -8.17
C THR A 47 -4.35 -2.36 -6.81
N THR A 48 -3.59 -3.46 -6.73
CA THR A 48 -2.85 -3.84 -5.51
C THR A 48 -1.43 -3.28 -5.53
N ALA A 49 -0.89 -2.87 -4.39
CA ALA A 49 0.51 -2.44 -4.28
C ALA A 49 1.49 -3.59 -4.59
N GLY A 50 2.45 -3.33 -5.47
CA GLY A 50 3.56 -4.23 -5.75
C GLY A 50 4.56 -4.26 -4.60
N ILE A 51 5.06 -5.45 -4.27
CA ILE A 51 6.09 -5.64 -3.22
C ILE A 51 7.51 -5.59 -3.78
N GLY A 52 7.66 -5.60 -5.11
CA GLY A 52 8.92 -5.51 -5.82
C GLY A 52 8.79 -5.85 -7.30
N ALA A 53 9.90 -5.75 -8.02
CA ALA A 53 9.99 -6.07 -9.44
C ALA A 53 10.41 -7.52 -9.68
N CYS A 54 9.79 -8.17 -10.66
CA CYS A 54 10.20 -9.48 -11.16
C CYS A 54 11.61 -9.40 -11.77
N THR A 55 12.53 -10.28 -11.39
CA THR A 55 13.89 -10.27 -11.94
C THR A 55 13.97 -10.80 -13.37
N GLY A 56 12.92 -11.46 -13.87
CA GLY A 56 12.85 -11.98 -15.23
C GLY A 56 12.39 -10.94 -16.24
N CYS A 57 11.30 -10.22 -15.97
CA CYS A 57 10.69 -9.27 -16.89
C CYS A 57 10.65 -7.81 -16.41
N GLY A 58 11.01 -7.53 -15.16
CA GLY A 58 11.03 -6.19 -14.59
C GLY A 58 9.67 -5.64 -14.10
N LEU A 59 8.57 -6.35 -14.35
CA LEU A 59 7.23 -5.91 -13.92
C LEU A 59 7.04 -5.96 -12.40
N PHE A 60 6.28 -5.01 -11.87
CA PHE A 60 5.90 -5.00 -10.45
C PHE A 60 4.80 -6.01 -10.15
N VAL A 61 4.98 -6.76 -9.07
CA VAL A 61 4.05 -7.82 -8.64
C VAL A 61 3.75 -7.71 -7.16
N CYS A 62 2.49 -7.96 -6.79
CA CYS A 62 2.06 -8.04 -5.39
C CYS A 62 2.49 -9.39 -4.77
N ARG A 63 2.18 -9.57 -3.48
CA ARG A 63 2.51 -10.81 -2.76
C ARG A 63 1.87 -12.06 -3.37
N ASP A 64 0.68 -11.94 -3.95
CA ASP A 64 -0.06 -13.08 -4.50
C ASP A 64 0.45 -13.48 -5.88
N HIS A 65 0.84 -12.50 -6.69
CA HIS A 65 1.38 -12.72 -8.04
C HIS A 65 2.89 -12.93 -8.09
N ALA A 66 3.59 -12.72 -6.98
CA ALA A 66 5.02 -12.96 -6.88
C ALA A 66 5.33 -14.31 -6.24
N ARG A 67 6.35 -14.99 -6.78
CA ARG A 67 7.06 -16.05 -6.08
C ARG A 67 8.45 -15.60 -5.69
N ILE A 68 8.76 -15.74 -4.40
CA ILE A 68 10.14 -15.63 -3.90
C ILE A 68 10.82 -16.98 -4.12
N VAL A 69 11.89 -16.99 -4.89
CA VAL A 69 12.71 -18.18 -5.15
C VAL A 69 14.17 -17.93 -4.77
N GLY A 70 14.87 -18.99 -4.41
CA GLY A 70 16.31 -18.95 -4.18
C GLY A 70 17.07 -18.65 -5.47
N ALA A 71 18.12 -17.85 -5.38
CA ALA A 71 19.01 -17.51 -6.48
C ALA A 71 20.48 -17.69 -6.05
N GLY A 72 21.22 -18.54 -6.75
CA GLY A 72 22.66 -18.65 -6.56
C GLY A 72 23.33 -17.32 -6.90
N VAL A 73 24.21 -16.83 -6.03
CA VAL A 73 24.96 -15.59 -6.29
C VAL A 73 26.33 -15.96 -6.82
N GLN A 74 26.63 -15.57 -8.06
CA GLN A 74 28.01 -15.65 -8.58
C GLN A 74 28.76 -14.40 -8.13
N ARG A 75 29.90 -14.60 -7.48
CA ARG A 75 30.82 -13.53 -7.09
C ARG A 75 32.10 -13.68 -7.91
N PRO A 76 32.54 -12.63 -8.63
CA PRO A 76 33.87 -12.67 -9.23
C PRO A 76 34.91 -12.61 -8.11
N ILE A 77 35.81 -13.59 -8.08
CA ILE A 77 37.04 -13.51 -7.29
C ILE A 77 38.17 -13.58 -8.31
N GLY A 78 38.70 -12.42 -8.68
CA GLY A 78 39.57 -12.28 -9.84
C GLY A 78 38.82 -12.62 -11.13
N VAL A 79 39.37 -13.53 -11.93
CA VAL A 79 38.79 -13.97 -13.22
C VAL A 79 37.92 -15.23 -13.13
N VAL A 80 37.79 -15.83 -11.93
CA VAL A 80 37.02 -17.08 -11.74
C VAL A 80 35.68 -16.76 -11.08
N PRO A 81 34.54 -17.18 -11.68
CA PRO A 81 33.26 -17.10 -11.01
C PRO A 81 33.21 -18.10 -9.85
N ARG A 82 32.94 -17.60 -8.65
CA ARG A 82 32.68 -18.45 -7.48
C ARG A 82 31.23 -18.32 -7.05
N THR A 83 30.56 -19.46 -6.91
CA THR A 83 29.21 -19.49 -6.34
C THR A 83 29.27 -19.24 -4.83
N SER A 84 28.48 -18.29 -4.36
CA SER A 84 28.28 -18.03 -2.94
C SER A 84 27.64 -19.26 -2.26
N PRO A 85 28.12 -19.68 -1.07
CA PRO A 85 27.48 -20.76 -0.32
C PRO A 85 26.10 -20.36 0.20
N VAL A 86 25.82 -19.06 0.30
CA VAL A 86 24.51 -18.52 0.69
C VAL A 86 23.76 -18.08 -0.55
N ALA A 87 22.55 -18.62 -0.75
CA ALA A 87 21.64 -18.20 -1.79
C ALA A 87 21.00 -16.84 -1.47
N ALA A 88 20.84 -16.00 -2.48
CA ALA A 88 20.00 -14.82 -2.42
C ALA A 88 18.54 -15.19 -2.71
N ARG A 89 17.67 -14.17 -2.67
CA ARG A 89 16.27 -14.26 -3.03
C ARG A 89 15.98 -13.36 -4.22
N ARG A 90 15.15 -13.85 -5.13
CA ARG A 90 14.61 -13.08 -6.25
C ARG A 90 13.09 -13.22 -6.29
N LEU A 91 12.43 -12.16 -6.75
CA LEU A 91 10.99 -12.16 -7.04
C LEU A 91 10.79 -12.54 -8.50
N VAL A 92 9.82 -13.43 -8.76
CA VAL A 92 9.47 -13.90 -10.10
C VAL A 92 7.96 -13.90 -10.23
N CYS A 93 7.40 -13.31 -11.30
CA CYS A 93 5.97 -13.40 -11.59
C CYS A 93 5.58 -14.82 -12.02
N ALA A 94 4.29 -15.15 -11.98
CA ALA A 94 3.78 -16.46 -12.37
C ALA A 94 4.23 -16.86 -13.79
N THR A 95 4.17 -15.94 -14.76
CA THR A 95 4.55 -16.17 -16.16
C THR A 95 6.04 -16.47 -16.34
N CYS A 96 6.93 -15.71 -15.71
CA CYS A 96 8.36 -16.01 -15.79
C CYS A 96 8.68 -17.33 -15.08
N ARG A 97 7.98 -17.64 -13.99
CA ARG A 97 8.17 -18.90 -13.27
C ARG A 97 7.75 -20.10 -14.11
N THR A 98 6.63 -20.03 -14.83
CA THR A 98 6.20 -21.13 -15.72
C THR A 98 7.21 -21.31 -16.86
N ALA A 99 7.71 -20.22 -17.45
CA ALA A 99 8.74 -20.27 -18.48
C ALA A 99 10.05 -20.91 -17.98
N GLU A 100 10.49 -20.57 -16.76
CA GLU A 100 11.69 -21.16 -16.14
C GLU A 100 11.57 -22.66 -15.88
N LEU A 101 10.36 -23.16 -15.64
CA LEU A 101 10.09 -24.58 -15.38
C LEU A 101 9.88 -25.41 -16.64
N ALA A 102 9.60 -24.76 -17.78
CA ALA A 102 9.41 -25.43 -19.07
C ALA A 102 10.72 -25.70 -19.83
N ARG A 103 11.88 -25.33 -19.26
CA ARG A 103 13.20 -25.49 -19.87
C ARG A 103 13.77 -26.90 -19.75
#